data_AF-A0A964PLV6-F1
#
_entry.id   AF-A0A964PLV6-F1
#
_cell.length_a   1.000
_cell.length_b   1.000
_cell.length_c   1.000
_cell.angle_alpha   90.00
_cell.angle_beta   90.00
_cell.angle_gamma   90.00
#
_symmetry.space_group_name_H-M   'P 1'
#
loop_
_entity.id
_entity.type
_entity.pdbx_description
1 polymer ?
#
loop_
_entity_poly.entity_id
_entity_poly.type
_entity_poly.pdbx_seq_one_letter_code
_entity_poly.pdbx_strand_id
1 'polypeptide(L)'
;MLRETTKMWCHTCWGNPYAQNLGYGSKYKPVLRYLEQLDVDVLTFEMKYADFLELNEVAAAIGRDKEIALGMISQRSLQIETPDEVAHDIRGAHAFNKMVSLVRGANIVRQSWVCPRGTSWRHGRTSRFSEQGPQ
;
A
#
# COMPACT_ATOMS: atom_id res chain seq x y z
N MET A 1 -12.13 24.07 -5.19
CA MET A 1 -11.45 23.80 -3.90
C MET A 1 -10.56 22.57 -4.05
N LEU A 2 -9.46 22.42 -3.28
CA LEU A 2 -8.51 21.29 -3.39
C LEU A 2 -9.18 19.90 -3.39
N ARG A 3 -10.30 19.72 -2.67
CA ARG A 3 -11.11 18.50 -2.64
C ARG A 3 -11.64 18.04 -4.01
N GLU A 4 -11.86 18.96 -4.95
CA GLU A 4 -12.44 18.64 -6.28
C GLU A 4 -11.40 18.12 -7.27
N THR A 5 -10.11 18.37 -6.99
CA THR A 5 -9.00 18.05 -7.89
C THR A 5 -7.98 17.08 -7.30
N THR A 6 -8.06 16.80 -5.99
CA THR A 6 -7.04 16.06 -5.26
C THR A 6 -7.68 15.00 -4.38
N LYS A 7 -7.22 13.75 -4.53
CA LYS A 7 -7.54 12.66 -3.61
C LYS A 7 -6.80 12.84 -2.29
N MET A 8 -7.54 12.76 -1.19
CA MET A 8 -7.01 12.76 0.17
C MET A 8 -6.84 11.32 0.67
N TRP A 9 -5.66 11.03 1.17
CA TRP A 9 -5.27 9.70 1.61
C TRP A 9 -4.92 9.72 3.10
N CYS A 10 -5.60 8.91 3.91
CA CYS A 10 -5.21 8.62 5.28
C CYS A 10 -4.44 7.30 5.36
N HIS A 11 -3.21 7.38 5.88
CA HIS A 11 -2.39 6.22 6.19
C HIS A 11 -2.60 5.81 7.65
N THR A 12 -2.99 4.57 7.89
CA THR A 12 -3.02 3.98 9.23
C THR A 12 -2.04 2.84 9.33
N CYS A 13 -1.34 2.80 10.44
CA CYS A 13 -0.27 1.85 10.74
C CYS A 13 -0.11 1.80 12.26
N TRP A 14 0.48 0.74 12.77
CA TRP A 14 0.67 0.53 14.20
C TRP A 14 2.04 1.02 14.71
N GLY A 15 2.72 1.87 13.95
CA GLY A 15 4.00 2.46 14.30
C GLY A 15 5.22 1.72 13.76
N ASN A 16 6.36 2.40 13.83
CA ASN A 16 7.66 1.91 13.39
C ASN A 16 8.28 0.98 14.46
N PRO A 17 8.69 -0.26 14.14
CA PRO A 17 9.36 -1.14 15.11
C PRO A 17 10.65 -0.57 15.71
N TYR A 18 11.31 0.40 15.05
CA TYR A 18 12.49 1.09 15.58
C TYR A 18 12.18 2.22 16.59
N ALA A 19 10.92 2.47 16.93
CA ALA A 19 10.53 3.40 18.00
C ALA A 19 9.33 2.88 18.82
N GLN A 20 9.54 1.72 19.45
CA GLN A 20 8.67 1.00 20.40
C GLN A 20 7.53 0.19 19.76
N ASN A 21 7.71 -1.13 19.75
CA ASN A 21 6.63 -2.08 19.50
C ASN A 21 5.68 -2.09 20.70
N LEU A 22 4.67 -1.22 20.70
CA LEU A 22 3.72 -1.02 21.80
C LEU A 22 2.67 -2.14 21.98
N GLY A 23 2.95 -3.35 21.48
CA GLY A 23 2.15 -4.52 21.76
C GLY A 23 1.91 -5.39 20.53
N TYR A 24 1.93 -6.70 20.76
CA TYR A 24 1.49 -7.70 19.82
C TYR A 24 -0.05 -7.72 19.80
N GLY A 25 -0.67 -7.80 18.61
CA GLY A 25 -2.13 -7.93 18.48
C GLY A 25 -2.92 -6.65 18.27
N SER A 26 -2.33 -5.63 17.64
CA SER A 26 -3.08 -4.46 17.19
C SER A 26 -4.14 -4.86 16.15
N LYS A 27 -5.39 -4.48 16.41
CA LYS A 27 -6.56 -4.85 15.59
C LYS A 27 -7.27 -3.61 15.07
N TYR A 28 -7.70 -3.66 13.82
CA TYR A 28 -8.48 -2.59 13.20
C TYR A 28 -9.95 -2.62 13.62
N LYS A 29 -10.52 -3.79 13.90
CA LYS A 29 -11.96 -3.94 14.20
C LYS A 29 -12.53 -2.92 15.21
N PRO A 30 -11.85 -2.57 16.33
CA PRO A 30 -12.35 -1.58 17.28
C PRO A 30 -12.42 -0.14 16.72
N VAL A 31 -11.60 0.17 15.71
CA VAL A 31 -11.44 1.53 15.17
C VAL A 31 -12.11 1.75 13.81
N LEU A 32 -12.53 0.70 13.10
CA LEU A 32 -13.12 0.79 11.76
C LEU A 32 -14.27 1.79 11.66
N ARG A 33 -15.15 1.85 12.68
CA ARG A 33 -16.28 2.79 12.71
C ARG A 33 -15.85 4.25 12.67
N TYR A 34 -14.67 4.57 13.19
CA TYR A 34 -14.13 5.92 13.20
C TYR A 34 -13.38 6.23 11.92
N LEU A 35 -12.66 5.23 11.37
CA LEU A 35 -11.96 5.36 10.09
C LEU A 35 -12.94 5.61 8.94
N GLU A 36 -14.11 4.96 8.97
CA GLU A 36 -15.16 5.18 7.97
C GLU A 36 -15.73 6.61 7.99
N GLN A 37 -15.75 7.27 9.16
CA GLN A 37 -16.24 8.64 9.29
C GLN A 37 -15.28 9.69 8.72
N LEU A 38 -14.06 9.28 8.35
CA LEU A 38 -13.08 10.20 7.80
C LEU A 38 -13.50 10.64 6.39
N ASP A 39 -13.47 11.95 6.17
CA ASP A 39 -13.62 12.55 4.85
C ASP A 39 -12.32 12.38 4.05
N VAL A 40 -12.10 11.17 3.54
CA VAL A 40 -10.95 10.79 2.71
C VAL A 40 -11.39 9.87 1.58
N ASP A 41 -10.61 9.88 0.50
CA ASP A 41 -10.85 9.04 -0.67
C ASP A 41 -10.21 7.67 -0.50
N VAL A 42 -9.09 7.58 0.24
CA VAL A 42 -8.32 6.34 0.40
C VAL A 42 -7.92 6.12 1.86
N LEU A 43 -8.11 4.90 2.35
CA LEU A 43 -7.65 4.43 3.66
C LEU A 43 -6.61 3.32 3.49
N THR A 44 -5.40 3.51 4.02
CA THR A 44 -4.39 2.43 4.08
C THR A 44 -4.45 1.68 5.39
N PHE A 45 -4.37 0.36 5.30
CA PHE A 45 -4.27 -0.56 6.43
C PHE A 45 -2.97 -1.38 6.37
N GLU A 46 -2.28 -1.49 7.49
CA GLU A 46 -1.13 -2.40 7.67
C GLU A 46 -1.64 -3.84 7.88
N MET A 47 -1.51 -4.70 6.86
CA MET A 47 -2.12 -6.04 6.91
C MET A 47 -1.12 -7.19 6.89
N LYS A 48 0.02 -7.06 6.19
CA LYS A 48 0.97 -8.17 6.03
C LYS A 48 1.49 -8.74 7.36
N TYR A 49 1.76 -7.88 8.35
CA TYR A 49 2.26 -8.34 9.65
C TYR A 49 1.26 -9.26 10.38
N ALA A 50 -0.05 -9.02 10.20
CA ALA A 50 -1.12 -9.81 10.78
C ALA A 50 -1.68 -10.86 9.80
N ASP A 51 -0.94 -11.15 8.72
CA ASP A 51 -1.32 -12.11 7.68
C ASP A 51 -2.75 -11.89 7.15
N PHE A 52 -3.13 -10.62 6.95
CA PHE A 52 -4.44 -10.22 6.42
C PHE A 52 -5.65 -10.71 7.22
N LEU A 53 -5.48 -11.07 8.50
CA LEU A 53 -6.52 -11.68 9.34
C LEU A 53 -7.85 -10.91 9.39
N GLU A 54 -7.80 -9.56 9.38
CA GLU A 54 -8.99 -8.70 9.47
C GLU A 54 -9.45 -8.13 8.11
N LEU A 55 -8.96 -8.70 6.98
CA LEU A 55 -9.30 -8.20 5.65
C LEU A 55 -10.81 -8.18 5.39
N ASN A 56 -11.52 -9.21 5.83
CA ASN A 56 -12.98 -9.30 5.69
C ASN A 56 -13.70 -8.22 6.51
N GLU A 57 -13.30 -8.00 7.76
CA GLU A 57 -13.86 -6.96 8.61
C GLU A 57 -13.66 -5.57 8.01
N VAL A 58 -12.46 -5.28 7.49
CA VAL A 58 -12.16 -4.01 6.83
C VAL A 58 -12.99 -3.82 5.57
N ALA A 59 -13.06 -4.84 4.71
CA ALA A 59 -13.84 -4.79 3.48
C ALA A 59 -15.35 -4.61 3.73
N ALA A 60 -15.87 -5.16 4.84
CA ALA A 60 -17.26 -5.03 5.26
C ALA A 60 -17.57 -3.67 5.91
N ALA A 61 -16.64 -3.10 6.67
CA ALA A 61 -16.88 -1.88 7.43
C ALA A 61 -16.73 -0.59 6.60
N ILE A 62 -15.81 -0.57 5.62
CA ILE A 62 -15.54 0.64 4.83
C ILE A 62 -16.52 0.77 3.65
N GLY A 63 -17.06 1.97 3.45
CA GLY A 63 -18.01 2.33 2.41
C GLY A 63 -17.52 2.04 0.99
N ARG A 64 -18.42 2.14 -0.01
CA ARG A 64 -18.06 1.97 -1.43
C ARG A 64 -17.52 3.25 -2.07
N ASP A 65 -17.69 4.37 -1.40
CA ASP A 65 -17.18 5.70 -1.75
C ASP A 65 -15.68 5.86 -1.44
N LYS A 66 -15.08 4.93 -0.68
CA LYS A 66 -13.67 4.96 -0.29
C LYS A 66 -12.89 3.79 -0.88
N GLU A 67 -11.67 4.07 -1.32
CA GLU A 67 -10.70 3.07 -1.75
C GLU A 67 -9.97 2.48 -0.53
N ILE A 68 -9.78 1.17 -0.54
CA ILE A 68 -9.03 0.46 0.50
C ILE A 68 -7.65 0.14 -0.04
N ALA A 69 -6.61 0.64 0.63
CA ALA A 69 -5.23 0.31 0.34
C ALA A 69 -4.66 -0.64 1.38
N LEU A 70 -4.02 -1.73 0.93
CA LEU A 70 -3.43 -2.73 1.83
C LEU A 70 -1.90 -2.68 1.78
N GLY A 71 -1.29 -2.64 2.96
CA GLY A 71 0.15 -2.82 3.12
C GLY A 71 0.55 -4.28 2.95
N MET A 72 1.19 -4.59 1.82
CA MET A 72 1.64 -5.94 1.46
C MET A 72 3.03 -6.29 2.01
N ILE A 73 3.73 -5.31 2.60
CA ILE A 73 5.09 -5.46 3.13
C ILE A 73 5.04 -5.21 4.63
N SER A 74 5.64 -6.11 5.39
CA SER A 74 5.73 -6.00 6.83
C SER A 74 6.94 -5.14 7.22
N GLN A 75 6.71 -3.85 7.44
CA GLN A 75 7.73 -2.96 8.01
C GLN A 75 8.13 -3.32 9.46
N ARG A 76 7.47 -4.31 10.08
CA ARG A 76 7.75 -4.84 11.42
C ARG A 76 8.75 -5.99 11.42
N SER A 77 9.09 -6.50 10.24
CA SER A 77 10.09 -7.55 10.03
C SER A 77 11.36 -6.97 9.44
N LEU A 78 12.50 -7.56 9.75
CA LEU A 78 13.76 -7.30 9.04
C LEU A 78 13.91 -8.17 7.78
N GLN A 79 13.07 -9.20 7.64
CA GLN A 79 13.06 -10.05 6.46
C GLN A 79 12.42 -9.30 5.29
N ILE A 80 12.93 -9.57 4.09
CA ILE A 80 12.40 -9.00 2.85
C ILE A 80 11.46 -10.03 2.24
N GLU A 81 10.22 -9.65 1.99
CA GLU A 81 9.28 -10.46 1.21
C GLU A 81 9.75 -10.56 -0.25
N THR A 82 9.69 -11.77 -0.79
CA THR A 82 10.00 -12.05 -2.19
C THR A 82 8.89 -11.51 -3.11
N PRO A 83 9.21 -11.21 -4.38
CA PRO A 83 8.19 -10.81 -5.35
C PRO A 83 7.04 -11.82 -5.50
N ASP A 84 7.33 -13.12 -5.39
CA ASP A 84 6.33 -14.18 -5.51
C ASP A 84 5.38 -14.22 -4.30
N GLU A 85 5.89 -14.00 -3.08
CA GLU A 85 5.07 -13.86 -1.88
C GLU A 85 4.14 -12.65 -1.99
N VAL A 86 4.66 -11.49 -2.38
CA VAL A 86 3.85 -10.28 -2.58
C VAL A 86 2.79 -10.50 -3.65
N ALA A 87 3.14 -11.16 -4.76
CA ALA A 87 2.18 -11.48 -5.81
C ALA A 87 1.11 -12.48 -5.35
N HIS A 88 1.48 -13.44 -4.49
CA HIS A 88 0.53 -14.37 -3.87
C HIS A 88 -0.47 -13.62 -2.99
N ASP A 89 0.02 -12.74 -2.11
CA ASP A 89 -0.83 -11.92 -1.23
C ASP A 89 -1.77 -11.01 -2.01
N ILE A 90 -1.26 -10.34 -3.06
CA ILE A 90 -2.08 -9.50 -3.95
C ILE A 90 -3.19 -10.33 -4.58
N ARG A 91 -2.91 -11.55 -5.07
CA ARG A 91 -3.94 -12.42 -5.64
C ARG A 91 -4.98 -12.85 -4.60
N GLY A 92 -4.55 -13.16 -3.37
CA GLY A 92 -5.46 -13.48 -2.27
C GLY A 92 -6.38 -12.30 -1.93
N ALA A 93 -5.84 -11.09 -1.93
CA ALA A 93 -6.60 -9.88 -1.61
C ALA A 93 -7.41 -9.31 -2.79
N HIS A 94 -7.07 -9.63 -4.04
CA HIS A 94 -7.82 -9.20 -5.23
C HIS A 94 -9.22 -9.84 -5.32
N ALA A 95 -9.52 -10.86 -4.51
CA ALA A 95 -10.89 -11.33 -4.34
C ALA A 95 -11.87 -10.21 -3.89
N PHE A 96 -11.36 -9.07 -3.40
CA PHE A 96 -12.16 -7.92 -2.99
C PHE A 96 -12.10 -6.77 -4.03
N ASN A 97 -13.24 -6.48 -4.67
CA ASN A 97 -13.40 -5.44 -5.71
C ASN A 97 -13.13 -3.98 -5.26
N LYS A 98 -12.66 -3.74 -4.03
CA LYS A 98 -12.46 -2.40 -3.43
C LYS A 98 -10.97 -1.99 -3.34
N MET A 99 -10.06 -2.80 -3.85
CA MET A 99 -8.65 -2.75 -3.45
C MET A 99 -7.75 -1.95 -4.41
N VAL A 100 -7.00 -1.00 -3.86
CA VAL A 100 -5.82 -0.39 -4.50
C VAL A 100 -4.58 -0.96 -3.80
N SER A 101 -3.77 -1.75 -4.51
CA SER A 101 -2.51 -2.25 -3.94
C SER A 101 -1.45 -1.15 -3.95
N LEU A 102 -0.99 -0.71 -2.79
CA LEU A 102 0.19 0.16 -2.67
C LEU A 102 1.34 -0.59 -2.00
N VAL A 103 2.43 -0.77 -2.74
CA VAL A 103 3.70 -1.26 -2.20
C VAL A 103 4.59 -0.05 -1.88
N ARG A 104 4.75 0.27 -0.59
CA ARG A 104 5.92 1.01 -0.10
C ARG A 104 6.61 0.16 0.95
N GLY A 105 7.78 -0.36 0.61
CA GLY A 105 8.72 -0.90 1.59
C GLY A 105 9.57 0.22 2.18
N ALA A 106 9.57 0.36 3.51
CA ALA A 106 10.65 1.01 4.22
C ALA A 106 11.65 -0.07 4.68
N ASN A 107 12.19 -0.84 3.73
CA ASN A 107 13.34 -1.69 4.01
C ASN A 107 14.50 -1.15 3.16
N ILE A 108 15.22 -0.17 3.70
CA ILE A 108 16.53 0.25 3.16
C ILE A 108 17.48 -0.90 3.46
N VAL A 109 17.48 -1.91 2.60
CA VAL A 109 18.63 -2.76 2.40
C VAL A 109 19.10 -2.46 0.99
N ARG A 110 20.26 -1.79 0.89
CA ARG A 110 20.93 -1.48 -0.37
C ARG A 110 21.44 -2.78 -1.00
N GLN A 111 20.55 -3.58 -1.58
CA GLN A 111 20.93 -4.66 -2.49
C GLN A 111 20.77 -4.17 -3.92
N SER A 112 21.89 -4.09 -4.62
CA SER A 112 21.98 -3.77 -6.05
C SER A 112 21.31 -4.86 -6.89
N TRP A 113 19.99 -4.79 -7.03
CA TRP A 113 19.26 -5.58 -8.00
C TRP A 113 19.32 -4.87 -9.36
N VAL A 114 20.19 -5.36 -10.23
CA VAL A 114 20.20 -4.99 -11.64
C VAL A 114 18.91 -5.51 -12.26
N CYS A 115 17.99 -4.60 -12.61
CA CYS A 115 16.82 -4.92 -13.41
C CYS A 115 17.29 -5.50 -14.76
N PRO A 116 16.91 -6.73 -15.14
CA PRO A 116 17.20 -7.24 -16.47
C PRO A 116 16.47 -6.36 -17.48
N ARG A 117 17.22 -5.64 -18.32
CA ARG A 117 16.68 -4.85 -19.43
C ARG A 117 15.88 -5.79 -20.34
N GLY A 118 14.54 -5.72 -20.32
CA GLY A 118 13.76 -6.63 -21.16
C GLY A 118 12.24 -6.47 -21.26
N THR A 119 11.53 -5.75 -20.39
CA THR A 119 10.06 -5.68 -20.51
C THR A 119 9.57 -4.24 -20.58
N SER A 120 9.21 -3.82 -21.79
CA SER A 120 8.59 -2.53 -22.06
C SER A 120 7.17 -2.48 -21.47
N TRP A 121 6.97 -1.65 -20.45
CA TRP A 121 5.64 -1.14 -20.12
C TRP A 121 5.38 0.08 -21.01
N ARG A 122 4.50 -0.06 -22.01
CA ARG A 122 3.96 1.09 -22.75
C ARG A 122 2.75 1.62 -22.00
N HIS A 123 2.84 2.85 -21.51
CA HIS A 123 1.69 3.69 -21.23
C HIS A 123 1.75 4.93 -22.14
N GLY A 124 0.59 5.30 -22.66
CA GLY A 124 0.43 6.25 -23.75
C GLY A 124 0.87 7.68 -23.42
N ARG A 125 1.47 8.31 -24.46
CA ARG A 125 1.60 9.74 -24.77
C ARG A 125 1.51 10.74 -23.61
N THR A 126 2.61 11.47 -23.40
CA THR A 126 2.64 12.95 -23.46
C THR A 126 4.06 13.46 -23.79
N SER A 127 4.11 14.36 -24.79
CA SER A 127 5.11 15.39 -25.13
C SER A 127 6.62 15.06 -25.19
N ARG A 128 7.18 15.26 -26.39
CA ARG A 128 8.63 15.33 -26.70
C ARG A 128 9.30 16.44 -25.88
N PHE A 129 10.44 16.12 -25.28
CA PHE A 129 11.52 17.10 -25.07
C PHE A 129 12.71 16.65 -25.91
N SER A 130 13.17 17.54 -26.79
CA SER A 130 14.33 17.35 -27.65
C SER A 130 15.61 17.64 -26.86
N GLU A 131 16.50 16.66 -26.74
CA GLU A 131 17.86 16.87 -26.27
C GLU A 131 18.74 17.29 -27.45
N GLN A 132 19.20 18.55 -27.44
CA GLN A 132 20.41 18.96 -28.14
C GLN A 132 21.58 18.67 -27.19
N GLY A 133 22.48 17.76 -27.57
CA GLY A 133 23.73 17.50 -26.84
C GLY A 133 24.82 18.53 -27.20
N PRO A 134 25.81 18.79 -26.32
CA PRO A 134 26.99 19.56 -26.69
C PRO A 134 27.99 18.71 -27.49
N GLN A 135 28.77 19.41 -28.31
CA GLN A 135 29.65 18.93 -29.41
C GLN A 135 30.70 17.90 -29.03
#